data_AF-A0A919AQB2-F1
#
_entry.id   AF-A0A919AQB2-F1
#
_cell.length_a   1.000
_cell.length_b   1.000
_cell.length_c   1.000
_cell.angle_alpha   90.00
_cell.angle_beta   90.00
_cell.angle_gamma   90.00
#
_symmetry.space_group_name_H-M   'P 1'
#
loop_
_entity.id
_entity.type
_entity.pdbx_description
1 polymer ?
#
loop_
_entity_poly.entity_id
_entity_poly.type
_entity_poly.pdbx_seq_one_letter_code
_entity_poly.pdbx_strand_id
1 'polypeptide(L)'
;MNAQPVSIPSLNELGARRTKELVFTGEILTASEAKDLGMVSRVVPRTELEPAALALAERIAARPTFGLKLAKKAVNQTLDIQGQWNAVQTAFSLHALNHAHKRATDNGSYIDPAGFTVTSDIWDLPEDWDTPNQDH
;
A
#
# COMPACT_ATOMS: atom_id res chain seq x y z
N MET A 1 9.07 18.87 8.07
CA MET A 1 9.26 17.90 6.98
C MET A 1 8.35 16.72 7.27
N ASN A 2 7.08 16.82 6.86
CA ASN A 2 6.08 15.81 7.21
C ASN A 2 6.16 14.68 6.17
N ALA A 3 6.69 13.53 6.55
CA ALA A 3 6.71 12.34 5.72
C ALA A 3 5.26 11.85 5.58
N GLN A 4 4.73 11.89 4.35
CA GLN A 4 3.41 11.34 4.07
C GLN A 4 3.50 9.81 4.16
N PRO A 5 2.57 9.13 4.86
CA PRO A 5 2.62 7.68 5.03
C PRO A 5 2.46 6.98 3.67
N VAL A 6 3.33 6.02 3.39
CA VAL A 6 3.21 5.14 2.22
C VAL A 6 2.43 3.90 2.64
N SER A 7 1.33 3.60 1.93
CA SER A 7 0.45 2.45 2.19
C SER A 7 1.21 1.11 2.14
N ILE A 8 0.73 0.12 2.91
CA ILE A 8 1.37 -1.17 3.15
C ILE A 8 1.69 -1.87 1.80
N PRO A 9 2.95 -2.32 1.61
CA PRO A 9 3.41 -2.87 0.34
C PRO A 9 2.75 -4.21 -0.02
N SER A 10 2.64 -4.47 -1.33
CA SER A 10 2.40 -5.82 -1.80
C SER A 10 3.59 -6.72 -1.42
N LEU A 11 3.31 -7.93 -0.90
CA LEU A 11 4.27 -8.79 -0.20
C LEU A 11 5.58 -9.09 -0.97
N ASN A 12 5.60 -8.89 -2.28
CA ASN A 12 6.71 -9.21 -3.18
C ASN A 12 7.75 -8.10 -3.38
N GLU A 13 7.45 -6.84 -3.07
CA GLU A 13 8.33 -5.72 -3.50
C GLU A 13 9.56 -5.52 -2.61
N LEU A 14 9.50 -5.96 -1.36
CA LEU A 14 10.53 -5.68 -0.34
C LEU A 14 11.39 -6.88 0.05
N GLY A 15 11.13 -8.04 -0.53
CA GLY A 15 11.66 -9.31 -0.07
C GLY A 15 11.08 -9.76 1.28
N ALA A 16 11.10 -11.06 1.54
CA ALA A 16 10.32 -11.66 2.64
C ALA A 16 10.68 -11.16 4.05
N ARG A 17 11.90 -10.66 4.29
CA ARG A 17 12.35 -10.22 5.62
C ARG A 17 11.75 -8.87 5.99
N ARG A 18 11.91 -7.87 5.12
CA ARG A 18 11.42 -6.50 5.38
C ARG A 18 9.89 -6.46 5.34
N THR A 19 9.27 -7.22 4.44
CA THR A 19 7.81 -7.38 4.43
C THR A 19 7.28 -7.92 5.77
N LYS A 20 7.91 -8.97 6.32
CA LYS A 20 7.48 -9.54 7.62
C LYS A 20 7.66 -8.56 8.76
N GLU A 21 8.79 -7.86 8.79
CA GLU A 21 9.05 -6.83 9.80
C GLU A 21 7.95 -5.79 9.81
N LEU A 22 7.64 -5.18 8.66
CA LEU A 22 6.60 -4.15 8.53
C LEU A 22 5.21 -4.66 8.87
N VAL A 23 4.85 -5.86 8.40
CA VAL A 23 3.52 -6.44 8.66
C VAL A 23 3.36 -6.81 10.13
N PHE A 24 4.43 -7.21 10.82
CA PHE A 24 4.37 -7.58 12.24
C PHE A 24 4.49 -6.39 13.19
N THR A 25 5.24 -5.35 12.82
CA THR A 25 5.42 -4.16 13.67
C THR A 25 4.38 -3.07 13.41
N GLY A 26 3.74 -3.06 12.23
CA GLY A 26 2.86 -1.96 11.82
C GLY A 26 3.62 -0.65 11.57
N GLU A 27 4.94 -0.71 11.42
CA GLU A 27 5.79 0.47 11.24
C GLU A 27 5.51 1.18 9.90
N ILE A 28 5.54 2.52 9.94
CA ILE A 28 5.34 3.37 8.77
C ILE A 28 6.69 3.64 8.11
N LEU A 29 6.79 3.38 6.80
CA LEU A 29 7.97 3.71 6.02
C LEU A 29 8.03 5.19 5.64
N THR A 30 9.21 5.78 5.75
CA THR A 30 9.47 7.10 5.17
C THR A 30 9.65 7.02 3.65
N ALA A 31 9.46 8.15 2.96
CA ALA A 31 9.64 8.23 1.51
C ALA A 31 11.08 7.86 1.06
N SER A 32 12.09 8.17 1.88
CA SER A 32 13.49 7.82 1.59
C SER A 32 13.72 6.33 1.66
N GLU A 33 13.24 5.68 2.72
CA GLU A 33 13.35 4.22 2.89
C GLU A 33 12.58 3.48 1.80
N ALA A 34 11.38 3.95 1.46
CA ALA A 34 10.60 3.38 0.36
C ALA A 34 11.35 3.48 -0.99
N LYS A 35 12.16 4.54 -1.19
CA LYS A 35 13.01 4.65 -2.37
C LYS A 35 14.20 3.70 -2.32
N ASP A 36 14.87 3.58 -1.18
CA ASP A 36 16.04 2.70 -1.04
C ASP A 36 15.65 1.22 -1.16
N LEU A 37 14.41 0.90 -0.77
CA LEU A 37 13.80 -0.40 -0.94
C LEU A 37 13.22 -0.66 -2.33
N GLY A 38 13.22 0.34 -3.23
CA GLY A 38 12.75 0.20 -4.61
C GLY A 38 11.24 0.33 -4.82
N MET A 39 10.45 0.61 -3.77
CA MET A 39 9.01 0.89 -3.88
C MET A 39 8.73 2.24 -4.56
N VAL A 40 9.63 3.21 -4.35
CA VAL A 40 9.51 4.56 -4.90
C VAL A 40 10.68 4.84 -5.85
N SER A 41 10.36 5.19 -7.09
CA SER A 41 11.40 5.47 -8.09
C SER A 41 12.15 6.78 -7.84
N ARG A 42 11.49 7.79 -7.26
CA ARG A 42 12.07 9.11 -6.99
C ARG A 42 11.34 9.80 -5.83
N VAL A 43 12.12 10.46 -4.96
CA VAL A 43 11.62 11.35 -3.90
C VAL A 43 11.92 12.78 -4.30
N VAL A 44 10.92 13.65 -4.24
CA VAL A 44 11.03 15.09 -4.53
C VAL A 44 10.29 15.89 -3.45
N PRO A 45 10.63 17.18 -3.24
CA PRO A 45 9.84 18.07 -2.39
C PRO A 45 8.37 18.11 -2.83
N ARG A 46 7.44 18.30 -1.88
CA ARG A 46 5.99 18.31 -2.15
C ARG A 46 5.58 19.31 -3.24
N THR A 47 6.22 20.48 -3.25
CA THR A 47 6.01 21.56 -4.24
C THR A 47 6.46 21.19 -5.65
N GLU A 48 7.36 20.21 -5.79
CA GLU A 48 7.93 19.77 -7.06
C GLU A 48 7.32 18.46 -7.57
N LEU A 49 6.39 17.85 -6.83
CA LEU A 49 5.81 16.55 -7.17
C LEU A 49 5.11 16.56 -8.54
N GLU A 50 4.22 17.53 -8.77
CA GLU A 50 3.50 17.64 -10.04
C GLU A 50 4.44 17.92 -11.22
N PRO A 51 5.33 18.94 -11.16
CA PRO A 51 6.31 19.17 -12.22
C PRO A 51 7.18 17.94 -12.52
N ALA A 52 7.66 17.25 -11.48
CA ALA A 52 8.51 16.07 -11.66
C ALA A 52 7.76 14.88 -12.27
N ALA A 53 6.49 14.66 -11.89
CA ALA A 53 5.65 13.61 -12.44
C ALA A 53 5.32 13.87 -13.91
N LEU A 54 4.98 15.12 -14.26
CA LEU A 54 4.71 15.52 -15.64
C LEU A 54 5.95 15.37 -16.53
N ALA A 55 7.12 15.84 -16.07
CA ALA A 55 8.36 15.67 -16.80
C ALA A 55 8.71 14.19 -17.06
N LEU A 56 8.40 13.30 -16.12
CA LEU A 56 8.56 11.86 -16.34
C LEU A 56 7.57 11.32 -17.37
N ALA A 57 6.29 11.74 -17.29
CA ALA A 57 5.26 11.34 -18.23
C ALA A 57 5.59 11.79 -19.66
N GLU A 58 6.06 13.02 -19.85
CA GLU A 58 6.51 13.55 -21.15
C GLU A 58 7.66 12.74 -21.74
N ARG A 59 8.65 12.38 -20.91
CA ARG A 59 9.77 11.52 -21.33
C ARG A 59 9.32 10.13 -21.78
N ILE A 60 8.28 9.59 -21.15
CA ILE A 60 7.69 8.30 -21.53
C ILE A 60 6.87 8.48 -22.82
N ALA A 61 6.07 9.53 -22.92
CA ALA A 61 5.24 9.83 -24.09
C ALA A 61 6.05 10.04 -25.38
N ALA A 62 7.29 10.53 -25.25
CA ALA A 62 8.22 10.66 -26.38
C ALA A 62 8.73 9.31 -26.95
N ARG A 63 8.45 8.16 -26.30
CA ARG A 63 8.89 6.83 -26.75
C ARG A 63 7.85 6.16 -27.64
N PRO A 64 8.24 5.25 -28.56
CA PRO A 64 7.29 4.49 -29.36
C PRO A 64 6.31 3.69 -28.50
N THR A 65 5.00 3.97 -28.65
CA THR A 65 3.92 3.37 -27.86
C THR A 65 3.92 1.85 -27.92
N PHE A 66 4.23 1.27 -29.07
CA PHE A 66 4.27 -0.19 -29.23
C PHE A 66 5.42 -0.82 -28.43
N GLY A 67 6.61 -0.21 -28.45
CA GLY A 67 7.76 -0.67 -27.67
C GLY A 67 7.50 -0.59 -26.17
N LEU A 68 6.86 0.48 -25.70
CA LEU A 68 6.44 0.61 -24.29
C LEU A 68 5.42 -0.46 -23.87
N LYS A 69 4.44 -0.76 -24.74
CA LYS A 69 3.46 -1.82 -24.48
C LYS A 69 4.12 -3.19 -24.34
N LEU A 70 5.08 -3.51 -25.22
CA LEU A 70 5.83 -4.77 -25.13
C LEU A 70 6.71 -4.83 -23.88
N ALA A 71 7.42 -3.75 -23.55
CA ALA A 71 8.24 -3.68 -22.36
C ALA A 71 7.40 -3.87 -21.08
N LYS A 72 6.26 -3.16 -20.97
CA LYS A 72 5.31 -3.33 -19.86
C LYS A 72 4.79 -4.77 -19.78
N LYS A 73 4.44 -5.37 -20.93
CA LYS A 73 3.97 -6.76 -20.97
C LYS A 73 5.04 -7.74 -20.49
N ALA A 74 6.28 -7.60 -20.95
CA ALA A 74 7.38 -8.48 -20.55
C ALA A 74 7.66 -8.42 -19.04
N VAL A 75 7.66 -7.22 -18.45
CA VAL A 75 7.84 -7.03 -17.01
C VAL A 75 6.69 -7.67 -16.23
N ASN A 76 5.44 -7.38 -16.61
CA ASN A 76 4.27 -7.94 -15.93
C ASN A 76 4.22 -9.46 -16.02
N GLN A 77 4.52 -10.04 -17.19
CA GLN A 77 4.57 -11.49 -17.35
C GLN A 77 5.66 -12.13 -16.49
N THR A 78 6.80 -11.47 -16.30
CA THR A 78 7.85 -11.95 -15.39
C THR A 78 7.35 -11.97 -13.95
N LEU A 79 6.64 -10.93 -13.52
CA LEU A 79 6.05 -10.87 -12.17
C LEU A 79 4.97 -11.94 -11.96
N ASP A 80 4.15 -12.20 -12.98
CA ASP A 80 3.15 -13.28 -12.95
C ASP A 80 3.83 -14.65 -12.81
N ILE A 81 4.91 -14.90 -13.57
CA ILE A 81 5.73 -16.12 -13.48
C ILE A 81 6.39 -16.26 -12.10
N GLN A 82 6.83 -15.16 -11.51
CA GLN A 82 7.35 -15.11 -10.13
C GLN A 82 6.25 -15.37 -9.07
N GLY A 83 4.98 -15.53 -9.48
CA GLY A 83 3.89 -15.92 -8.62
C GLY A 83 3.16 -14.75 -7.98
N GLN A 84 3.32 -13.52 -8.48
CA GLN A 84 2.63 -12.33 -7.93
C GLN A 84 1.12 -12.55 -7.85
N TRP A 85 0.51 -13.14 -8.89
CA TRP A 85 -0.92 -13.44 -8.90
C TRP A 85 -1.33 -14.38 -7.76
N ASN A 86 -0.62 -15.49 -7.59
CA ASN A 86 -0.92 -16.47 -6.53
C ASN A 86 -0.72 -15.88 -5.13
N ALA A 87 0.30 -15.02 -4.97
CA ALA A 87 0.55 -14.32 -3.72
C ALA A 87 -0.61 -13.39 -3.35
N VAL A 88 -1.13 -12.61 -4.31
CA VAL A 88 -2.28 -11.72 -4.10
C VAL A 88 -3.54 -12.50 -3.75
N GLN A 89 -3.83 -13.59 -4.47
CA GLN A 89 -5.01 -14.43 -4.20
C GLN A 89 -4.95 -15.09 -2.81
N THR A 90 -3.76 -15.53 -2.40
CA THR A 90 -3.53 -16.11 -1.08
C THR A 90 -3.70 -15.07 0.02
N ALA A 91 -3.10 -13.88 -0.15
CA ALA A 91 -3.22 -12.78 0.79
C ALA A 91 -4.68 -12.36 1.00
N PHE A 92 -5.45 -12.23 -0.08
CA PHE A 92 -6.88 -11.92 0.00
C PHE A 92 -7.68 -13.01 0.72
N SER A 93 -7.41 -14.28 0.41
CA SER A 93 -8.08 -15.42 1.04
C SER A 93 -7.80 -15.48 2.54
N LEU A 94 -6.55 -15.26 2.97
CA LEU A 94 -6.16 -15.21 4.37
C LEU A 94 -6.76 -13.99 5.09
N HIS A 95 -6.85 -12.85 4.42
CA HIS A 95 -7.52 -11.66 4.96
C HIS A 95 -9.02 -11.90 5.19
N ALA A 96 -9.71 -12.55 4.24
CA ALA A 96 -11.11 -12.92 4.40
C ALA A 96 -11.31 -13.92 5.56
N LEU A 97 -10.40 -14.89 5.71
CA LEU A 97 -10.41 -15.82 6.83
C LEU A 97 -10.21 -15.10 8.18
N ASN A 98 -9.30 -14.13 8.23
CA ASN A 98 -9.09 -13.30 9.42
C ASN A 98 -10.38 -12.57 9.84
N HIS A 99 -11.12 -12.00 8.88
CA HIS A 99 -12.44 -11.39 9.16
C HIS A 99 -13.45 -12.40 9.70
N ALA A 100 -13.50 -13.61 9.12
CA ALA A 100 -14.39 -14.67 9.60
C ALA A 100 -14.03 -15.12 11.02
N HIS A 101 -12.72 -15.26 11.31
CA HIS A 101 -12.22 -15.58 12.64
C HIS A 101 -12.58 -14.50 13.66
N LYS A 102 -12.31 -13.23 13.34
CA LYS A 102 -12.67 -12.07 14.16
C LYS A 102 -14.17 -12.03 14.50
N ARG A 103 -15.05 -12.28 13.52
CA ARG A 103 -16.50 -12.36 13.76
C ARG A 103 -16.88 -13.47 14.74
N ALA A 104 -16.17 -14.59 14.72
CA ALA A 104 -16.45 -15.74 15.59
C ALA A 104 -15.91 -15.54 17.01
N THR A 105 -14.83 -14.78 17.19
CA THR A 105 -14.20 -14.55 18.51
C THR A 105 -14.68 -13.29 19.21
N ASP A 106 -15.01 -12.22 18.48
CA ASP A 106 -15.32 -10.89 19.04
C ASP A 106 -16.83 -10.58 19.00
N ASN A 107 -17.69 -11.56 19.32
CA ASN A 107 -19.13 -11.36 19.53
C ASN A 107 -19.87 -10.66 18.36
N GLY A 108 -19.41 -10.85 17.12
CA GLY A 108 -19.98 -10.22 15.92
C GLY A 108 -19.33 -8.90 15.49
N SER A 109 -18.34 -8.39 16.22
CA SER A 109 -17.57 -7.20 15.82
C SER A 109 -16.72 -7.45 14.56
N TYR A 110 -16.70 -6.49 13.65
CA TYR A 110 -15.85 -6.50 12.44
C TYR A 110 -14.49 -5.85 12.65
N ILE A 111 -14.35 -5.04 13.72
CA ILE A 111 -13.16 -4.23 14.00
C ILE A 111 -12.74 -4.50 15.45
N ASP A 112 -11.45 -4.70 15.68
CA ASP A 112 -10.91 -4.72 17.03
C ASP A 112 -11.01 -3.32 17.64
N PRO A 113 -11.80 -3.09 18.71
CA PRO A 113 -11.87 -1.76 19.32
C PRO A 113 -10.51 -1.30 19.87
N ALA A 114 -9.61 -2.22 20.25
CA ALA A 114 -8.25 -1.86 20.64
C ALA A 114 -7.36 -1.47 19.43
N GLY A 115 -7.70 -1.95 18.24
CA GLY A 115 -7.06 -1.54 16.99
C GLY A 115 -7.40 -0.10 16.61
N PHE A 116 -8.60 0.38 16.97
CA PHE A 116 -9.05 1.74 16.67
C PHE A 116 -8.17 2.80 17.35
N THR A 117 -7.79 2.57 18.62
CA THR A 117 -6.83 3.40 19.38
C THR A 117 -5.43 3.44 18.76
N VAL A 118 -5.01 2.40 18.05
CA VAL A 118 -3.69 2.38 17.36
C VAL A 118 -3.78 3.07 16.01
N THR A 119 -4.90 2.93 15.29
CA THR A 119 -5.10 3.57 13.98
C THR A 119 -5.49 5.04 14.05
N SER A 120 -6.17 5.49 15.11
CA SER A 120 -6.48 6.91 15.34
C SER A 120 -5.20 7.74 15.45
N ASP A 121 -4.20 7.21 16.14
CA ASP A 121 -2.89 7.84 16.35
C ASP A 121 -2.04 7.91 15.06
N ILE A 122 -2.34 7.04 14.09
CA ILE A 122 -1.65 6.99 12.79
C ILE A 122 -2.25 7.98 11.77
N TRP A 123 -3.55 8.27 11.88
CA TRP A 123 -4.29 9.02 10.85
C TRP A 123 -4.94 10.33 11.33
N ASP A 124 -4.67 10.80 12.55
CA ASP A 124 -5.19 12.08 13.10
C ASP A 124 -6.72 12.22 12.87
N LEU A 125 -7.45 11.11 12.97
CA LEU A 125 -8.89 11.09 12.76
C LEU A 125 -9.58 11.62 14.03
N PRO A 126 -10.51 12.58 13.93
CA PRO A 126 -11.28 13.03 15.08
C PRO A 126 -12.10 11.87 15.67
N GLU A 127 -12.32 11.88 16.98
CA GLU A 127 -12.83 10.74 17.78
C GLU A 127 -14.33 10.42 17.59
N ASP A 128 -15.03 11.12 16.68
CA ASP A 128 -16.50 11.21 16.65
C ASP A 128 -17.22 10.44 15.52
N TRP A 129 -16.53 9.52 14.82
CA TRP A 129 -17.12 8.80 13.67
C TRP A 129 -18.19 7.74 14.03
N ASP A 130 -18.41 7.45 15.32
CA ASP A 130 -19.37 6.43 15.77
C ASP A 130 -20.74 7.00 16.18
N THR A 131 -21.03 8.28 15.93
CA THR A 131 -22.41 8.76 16.03
C THR A 131 -23.20 8.32 14.79
N PRO A 132 -24.31 7.57 14.93
CA PRO A 132 -25.23 7.36 13.82
C PRO A 132 -25.67 8.74 13.33
N ASN A 133 -25.39 9.02 12.06
CA ASN A 133 -25.80 10.23 11.35
C ASN A 133 -27.31 10.47 11.64
N GLN A 134 -27.62 11.41 12.54
CA GLN A 134 -29.00 11.71 12.94
C GLN A 134 -29.71 12.65 11.97
N ASP A 135 -29.09 13.00 10.84
CA ASP A 135 -29.65 13.93 9.88
C ASP A 135 -29.80 13.28 8.49
N HIS A 136 -31.08 13.10 8.13
CA HIS A 136 -31.71 12.86 6.81
C HIS A 136 -32.02 11.43 6.37
#